data_AF-A0A1G8JGF9-F1
#
_entry.id   AF-A0A1G8JGF9-F1
#
_cell.length_a   1.000
_cell.length_b   1.000
_cell.length_c   1.000
_cell.angle_alpha   90.00
_cell.angle_beta   90.00
_cell.angle_gamma   90.00
#
_symmetry.space_group_name_H-M   'P 1'
#
loop_
_entity.id
_entity.type
_entity.pdbx_description
1 polymer ?
#
loop_
_entity_poly.entity_id
_entity_poly.type
_entity_poly.pdbx_seq_one_letter_code
_entity_poly.pdbx_strand_id
1 'polypeptide(L)' 'MKNLKKLSKGQLKNIKGEGINLPEPEFCMYVCGDMVICATCSKDFKCPVDDTM' A
#
# COMPACT_ATOMS: atom_id res chain seq x y z
N MET A 1 -11.62 -26.05 -2.71
CA MET A 1 -11.11 -25.01 -3.64
C MET A 1 -12.30 -24.41 -4.39
N LYS A 2 -12.58 -23.11 -4.23
CA LYS A 2 -13.66 -22.44 -4.99
C LYS A 2 -13.11 -22.09 -6.38
N ASN A 3 -13.71 -22.64 -7.43
CA ASN A 3 -13.38 -22.30 -8.82
C ASN A 3 -13.76 -20.83 -9.06
N LEU A 4 -12.76 -19.96 -9.11
CA LEU A 4 -12.98 -18.54 -9.43
C LEU A 4 -13.31 -18.44 -10.92
N LYS A 5 -14.57 -18.11 -11.23
CA LYS A 5 -15.01 -17.87 -12.62
C LYS A 5 -14.23 -16.68 -13.18
N LYS A 6 -13.57 -16.87 -14.32
CA LYS A 6 -12.82 -15.82 -15.03
C LYS A 6 -13.81 -14.77 -15.53
N LEU A 7 -13.74 -13.56 -14.98
CA LEU A 7 -14.62 -12.46 -15.34
C LEU A 7 -14.20 -11.88 -16.69
N SER A 8 -15.19 -11.53 -17.53
CA SER A 8 -14.93 -10.91 -18.84
C SER A 8 -14.51 -9.44 -18.67
N LYS A 9 -13.84 -8.86 -19.69
CA LYS A 9 -13.42 -7.44 -19.66
C LYS A 9 -14.58 -6.47 -19.41
N GLY A 10 -15.77 -6.78 -19.93
CA GLY A 10 -16.97 -5.97 -19.69
C GLY A 10 -17.46 -6.06 -18.25
N GLN A 11 -17.35 -7.24 -17.62
CA GLN A 11 -17.68 -7.41 -16.22
C GLN A 11 -16.68 -6.66 -15.33
N LEU A 12 -15.37 -6.73 -15.60
CA LEU A 12 -14.34 -5.99 -14.86
C LEU A 12 -14.62 -4.49 -14.81
N LYS A 13 -15.07 -3.88 -15.91
CA LYS A 13 -15.41 -2.44 -15.98
C LYS A 13 -16.61 -2.06 -15.12
N ASN A 14 -17.51 -3.00 -14.86
CA ASN A 14 -18.71 -2.80 -14.06
C ASN A 14 -18.54 -3.27 -12.61
N ILE A 15 -17.41 -3.86 -12.25
CA ILE A 15 -17.04 -4.07 -10.84
C ILE A 15 -16.66 -2.71 -10.29
N LYS A 16 -17.68 -1.98 -9.85
CA LYS A 16 -17.51 -0.93 -8.87
C LYS A 16 -17.50 -1.64 -7.53
N GLY A 17 -16.32 -1.77 -6.91
CA GLY A 17 -16.31 -2.00 -5.48
C GLY A 17 -17.04 -0.83 -4.83
N GLU A 18 -17.85 -1.09 -3.81
CA GLU A 18 -17.90 -0.13 -2.71
C GLU A 18 -16.45 0.09 -2.35
N GLY A 19 -15.89 1.22 -2.78
CA GLY A 19 -14.55 1.60 -2.39
C GLY A 19 -14.56 1.50 -0.88
N ILE A 20 -13.84 0.53 -0.35
CA ILE A 20 -13.54 0.52 1.07
C ILE A 20 -13.00 1.92 1.33
N ASN A 21 -13.77 2.74 2.06
CA ASN A 21 -13.27 3.95 2.71
C ASN A 21 -12.30 3.45 3.79
N LEU A 22 -11.20 2.85 3.34
CA LEU A 22 -10.01 2.73 4.15
C LEU A 22 -9.63 4.18 4.40
N PRO A 23 -9.55 4.62 5.66
CA PRO A 23 -9.02 5.94 5.96
C PRO A 23 -7.72 6.05 5.16
N GLU A 24 -7.64 7.05 4.27
CA GLU A 24 -6.43 7.27 3.48
C GLU A 24 -5.28 7.34 4.47
N PRO A 25 -4.36 6.35 4.46
CA PRO A 25 -3.30 6.35 5.44
C PRO A 25 -2.50 7.62 5.21
N GLU A 26 -2.33 8.44 6.24
CA GLU A 26 -1.43 9.57 6.16
C GLU A 26 -0.04 9.03 5.86
N PHE A 27 0.54 9.47 4.75
CA PHE A 27 1.90 9.10 4.38
C PHE A 27 2.86 10.20 4.83
N CYS A 28 3.92 9.79 5.52
CA CYS A 28 5.01 10.64 5.97
C CYS A 28 6.27 10.35 5.16
N MET A 29 7.09 11.39 4.96
CA MET A 29 8.44 11.26 4.42
C MET A 29 9.43 11.25 5.59
N TYR A 30 10.19 10.17 5.71
CA TYR A 30 11.22 10.00 6.72
C TYR A 30 12.59 10.14 6.09
N VAL A 31 13.46 10.90 6.75
CA VAL A 31 14.87 11.04 6.36
C VAL A 31 15.69 10.04 7.16
N CYS A 32 16.32 9.10 6.45
CA CYS A 32 17.15 8.03 6.99
C CYS A 32 18.56 8.16 6.42
N GLY A 33 19.40 8.99 7.07
CA GLY A 33 20.71 9.35 6.52
C GLY A 33 20.56 10.06 5.18
N ASP A 34 21.10 9.46 4.12
CA ASP A 34 21.03 9.98 2.74
C ASP A 34 19.80 9.48 1.95
N MET A 35 18.92 8.69 2.58
CA MET A 35 17.71 8.14 1.94
C MET A 35 16.44 8.83 2.45
N VAL A 36 15.47 9.01 1.54
CA VAL A 36 14.11 9.44 1.86
C VAL A 36 13.15 8.26 1.68
N ILE A 37 12.37 7.94 2.72
CA ILE A 37 11.42 6.83 2.74
C ILE A 37 10.00 7.37 2.90
N CYS A 38 9.09 6.96 2.01
CA CYS A 38 7.66 7.24 2.12
C CYS A 38 6.96 6.05 2.77
N ALA A 39 6.36 6.24 3.95
CA ALA A 39 5.65 5.21 4.69
C ALA A 39 4.44 5.80 5.43
N THR A 40 3.56 4.94 5.96
CA THR A 40 2.48 5.39 6.84
C THR A 40 3.06 6.13 8.04
N CYS A 41 2.50 7.30 8.36
CA CYS A 41 2.89 8.07 9.52
C CYS A 41 2.77 7.23 10.80
N SER A 42 3.88 7.02 11.46
CA SER A 42 4.00 6.31 12.74
C SER A 42 5.01 6.99 13.64
N LYS A 43 4.71 7.06 14.94
CA LYS A 43 5.65 7.55 15.97
C LYS A 43 6.77 6.55 16.25
N ASP A 44 6.54 5.29 15.94
CA ASP A 44 7.48 4.19 16.15
C ASP A 44 8.23 3.83 14.86
N PHE A 45 8.16 4.68 13.83
CA PHE A 45 8.91 4.48 12.59
C PHE A 45 10.40 4.42 12.89
N LYS A 46 11.05 3.36 12.42
CA LYS A 46 12.50 3.18 12.50
C LYS A 46 13.02 3.07 11.08
N CYS A 47 14.08 3.82 10.82
CA CYS A 47 14.83 3.66 9.58
C CYS A 47 15.28 2.19 9.46
N PRO A 48 15.12 1.56 8.29
CA PRO A 48 15.69 0.26 8.06
C PRO A 48 17.20 0.38 8.26
N VAL A 49 17.75 -0.47 9.12
CA VAL A 49 19.20 -0.60 9.25
C VAL A 49 19.62 -1.39 8.04
N ASP A 50 20.39 -0.77 7.16
CA ASP A 50 20.95 -1.46 6.02
C ASP A 50 22.07 -2.36 6.53
N ASP A 51 21.80 -3.67 6.68
CA ASP A 51 22.82 -4.67 6.99
C ASP A 51 23.71 -4.97 5.75
N THR A 52 23.59 -4.22 4.65
CA THR A 52 24.29 -4.49 3.37
C THR A 52 25.26 -3.40 2.89
N MET A 53 25.66 -2.45 3.75
CA MET A 53 26.77 -1.52 3.48
C MET A 53 28.14 -2.11 3.80
#